data_AF-A0A954NAX6-F1
#
_entry.id   AF-A0A954NAX6-F1
#
_cell.length_a   1.000
_cell.length_b   1.000
_cell.length_c   1.000
_cell.angle_alpha   90.00
_cell.angle_beta   90.00
_cell.angle_gamma   90.00
#
_symmetry.space_group_name_H-M   'P 1'
#
loop_
_entity.id
_entity.type
_entity.pdbx_description
1 polymer ?
#
loop_
_entity_poly.entity_id
_entity_poly.type
_entity_poly.pdbx_seq_one_letter_code
_entity_poly.pdbx_strand_id
1 'polypeptide(L)' 'MLTEQEVSRSWQQLLKGGVKSAEVFDRLEALIDELRPESPLRHRLGNELNEIRELAAANGIATEAAL' A
#
# COMPACT_ATOMS: atom_id res chain seq x y z
N MET A 1 3.34 16.03 -0.66
CA MET A 1 2.89 15.41 -1.91
C MET A 1 4.09 15.05 -2.76
N LEU A 2 4.29 13.74 -2.92
CA LEU A 2 5.31 13.14 -3.78
C LEU A 2 4.83 13.06 -5.23
N THR A 3 5.75 12.89 -6.17
CA THR A 3 5.40 12.55 -7.55
C THR A 3 4.97 11.09 -7.67
N GLU A 4 4.19 10.77 -8.71
CA GLU A 4 3.80 9.39 -9.02
C GLU A 4 4.99 8.43 -9.16
N GLN A 5 6.12 8.93 -9.71
CA GLN A 5 7.33 8.13 -9.88
C GLN A 5 8.03 7.83 -8.55
N GLU A 6 8.08 8.80 -7.63
CA GLU A 6 8.65 8.60 -6.29
C GLU A 6 7.79 7.64 -5.47
N VAL A 7 6.46 7.79 -5.51
CA VAL A 7 5.52 6.89 -4.84
C VAL A 7 5.65 5.47 -5.39
N SER A 8 5.67 5.30 -6.71
CA SER A 8 5.82 3.98 -7.34
C SER A 8 7.14 3.30 -6.94
N ARG A 9 8.24 4.04 -6.85
CA ARG A 9 9.53 3.51 -6.38
C ARG A 9 9.47 3.06 -4.92
N SER A 10 8.94 3.91 -4.03
CA SER A 10 8.82 3.59 -2.61
C SER A 10 7.88 2.40 -2.36
N TRP A 11 6.78 2.33 -3.11
CA TRP A 11 5.83 1.22 -3.09
C TRP A 11 6.53 -0.12 -3.39
N GLN A 12 7.26 -0.19 -4.51
CA GLN A 12 8.02 -1.39 -4.88
C GLN A 12 9.09 -1.75 -3.84
N GLN A 13 9.72 -0.76 -3.22
CA GLN A 13 10.72 -0.99 -2.17
C GLN A 13 10.11 -1.56 -0.90
N LEU A 14 8.94 -1.08 -0.47
CA LEU A 14 8.23 -1.59 0.71
C LEU A 14 7.76 -3.03 0.52
N LEU A 15 7.30 -3.38 -0.69
CA LEU A 15 6.85 -4.73 -1.01
C LEU A 15 8.00 -5.69 -1.32
N LYS A 16 9.23 -5.20 -1.43
CA LYS A 16 10.39 -6.03 -1.73
C LYS A 16 10.63 -7.04 -0.61
N GLY A 17 10.45 -8.31 -0.92
CA GLY A 17 10.59 -9.41 0.06
C GLY A 17 9.29 -9.75 0.80
N GLY A 18 8.16 -9.22 0.36
CA GLY A 18 6.82 -9.53 0.84
C GLY A 18 6.39 -8.69 2.04
N VAL A 19 5.07 -8.63 2.27
CA VAL A 19 4.46 -7.98 3.44
C VAL A 19 4.56 -8.90 4.65
N LYS A 20 5.01 -8.36 5.79
CA LYS A 20 5.33 -9.17 7.00
C LYS A 20 4.72 -8.63 8.29
N SER A 21 4.17 -7.41 8.27
CA SER A 21 3.64 -6.76 9.47
C SER A 21 2.59 -5.73 9.10
N ALA A 22 1.75 -5.36 10.08
CA ALA A 22 0.77 -4.28 9.97
C ALA A 22 1.42 -2.94 9.57
N GLU A 23 2.60 -2.63 10.11
CA GLU A 23 3.36 -1.40 9.81
C GLU A 23 3.64 -1.20 8.31
N VAL A 24 3.81 -2.29 7.54
CA VAL A 24 4.00 -2.18 6.09
C VAL A 24 2.74 -1.63 5.42
N PHE A 25 1.55 -2.01 5.89
CA PHE A 25 0.28 -1.49 5.37
C PHE A 25 0.12 0.00 5.67
N ASP A 26 0.41 0.43 6.89
CA ASP A 26 0.32 1.85 7.27
C ASP A 26 1.23 2.72 6.38
N ARG A 27 2.43 2.21 6.08
CA ARG A 27 3.37 2.90 5.18
C ARG A 27 2.88 2.92 3.73
N LEU A 28 2.23 1.86 3.25
CA LEU A 28 1.63 1.81 1.91
C LEU A 28 0.46 2.80 1.81
N GLU A 29 -0.39 2.89 2.83
CA GLU A 29 -1.48 3.88 2.90
C GLU A 29 -0.95 5.31 2.91
N ALA A 30 0.07 5.59 3.74
CA ALA A 30 0.70 6.90 3.78
C ALA A 30 1.27 7.32 2.41
N LEU A 31 1.83 6.39 1.64
CA LEU A 31 2.31 6.67 0.28
C LEU A 31 1.17 7.02 -0.70
N ILE A 32 0.01 6.38 -0.56
CA ILE A 32 -1.18 6.67 -1.37
C ILE A 32 -1.73 8.06 -1.02
N ASP A 33 -1.72 8.43 0.26
CA ASP A 33 -2.19 9.74 0.72
C ASP A 33 -1.29 10.91 0.29
N GLU A 34 -0.03 10.65 -0.03
CA GLU A 34 0.87 11.63 -0.64
C GLU A 34 0.52 11.97 -2.09
N LEU A 35 -0.32 11.16 -2.76
CA LEU A 35 -0.80 11.42 -4.12
C LEU A 35 -2.00 12.36 -4.12
N ARG A 36 -2.12 13.14 -5.20
CA ARG A 36 -3.30 13.96 -5.43
C ARG A 36 -4.55 13.07 -5.57
N PRO A 37 -5.74 13.53 -5.10
CA PRO A 37 -6.97 12.76 -5.21
C PRO A 37 -7.30 12.31 -6.65
N GLU A 38 -6.97 13.13 -7.64
CA GLU A 38 -7.23 12.88 -9.07
C GLU A 38 -6.15 12.02 -9.74
N SER A 39 -5.09 11.63 -9.02
CA SER A 39 -4.02 10.79 -9.57
C SER A 39 -4.57 9.41 -9.94
N PRO A 40 -4.43 8.96 -11.19
CA PRO A 40 -4.81 7.60 -11.57
C PRO A 40 -3.98 6.54 -10.83
N LEU A 41 -2.74 6.88 -10.41
CA LEU A 41 -1.91 6.01 -9.60
C LEU A 41 -2.51 5.80 -8.21
N ARG A 42 -3.09 6.83 -7.59
CA ARG A 42 -3.74 6.74 -6.28
C ARG A 42 -4.83 5.68 -6.26
N HIS A 43 -5.71 5.70 -7.25
CA HIS A 43 -6.77 4.71 -7.41
C HIS A 43 -6.22 3.30 -7.63
N ARG A 44 -5.19 3.16 -8.49
CA ARG A 44 -4.57 1.86 -8.77
C ARG A 44 -3.95 1.24 -7.51
N LEU A 45 -3.15 2.02 -6.79
CA LEU A 45 -2.46 1.54 -5.58
C LEU A 45 -3.44 1.26 -4.44
N GLY A 46 -4.55 2.01 -4.35
CA GLY A 46 -5.62 1.70 -3.40
C GLY A 46 -6.27 0.33 -3.64
N ASN A 47 -6.52 -0.02 -4.90
CA ASN A 47 -7.04 -1.36 -5.23
C ASN A 47 -6.00 -2.44 -4.94
N GLU A 48 -4.74 -2.22 -5.34
CA GLU A 48 -3.64 -3.15 -5.08
C GLU A 48 -3.45 -3.38 -3.57
N LEU A 49 -3.57 -2.33 -2.74
CA LEU A 49 -3.50 -2.46 -1.29
C LEU A 49 -4.57 -3.39 -0.74
N ASN A 50 -5.81 -3.29 -1.23
CA ASN A 50 -6.90 -4.15 -0.81
C ASN A 50 -6.61 -5.61 -1.15
N GLU A 51 -6.14 -5.88 -2.37
CA GLU A 51 -5.72 -7.23 -2.78
C GLU A 51 -4.60 -7.78 -1.89
N ILE A 52 -3.59 -6.95 -1.57
CA ILE A 52 -2.51 -7.32 -0.67
C ILE A 52 -3.03 -7.62 0.74
N ARG A 53 -4.01 -6.85 1.25
CA ARG A 53 -4.64 -7.10 2.56
C ARG A 53 -5.38 -8.43 2.58
N GLU A 54 -6.13 -8.76 1.53
CA GLU A 54 -6.82 -10.05 1.39
C GLU A 54 -5.83 -11.22 1.38
N LEU A 55 -4.75 -11.11 0.59
CA LEU A 55 -3.70 -12.12 0.55
C LEU A 55 -2.99 -12.26 1.90
N ALA A 56 -2.71 -11.16 2.58
CA ALA A 56 -2.07 -11.19 3.89
C ALA A 56 -2.96 -11.86 4.95
N ALA A 57 -4.26 -11.53 4.99
CA ALA A 57 -5.22 -12.17 5.86
C ALA A 57 -5.32 -13.69 5.59
N ALA A 58 -5.35 -14.09 4.31
CA ALA A 58 -5.33 -15.50 3.92
C ALA A 58 -4.05 -16.23 4.37
N ASN A 59 -2.93 -15.52 4.50
CA ASN A 59 -1.66 -16.04 4.98
C ASN A 59 -1.46 -15.87 6.50
N GLY A 60 -2.47 -15.42 7.25
CA GLY A 60 -2.40 -15.22 8.70
C GLY A 60 -1.52 -14.05 9.14
N ILE A 61 -1.22 -13.12 8.23
CA ILE A 61 -0.50 -11.88 8.55
C ILE A 61 -1.51 -10.87 9.09
N ALA A 62 -1.23 -10.30 10.26
CA ALA A 62 -2.08 -9.30 10.87
C ALA A 62 -2.19 -8.04 9.98
N THR A 63 -3.43 -7.63 9.70
CA THR A 63 -3.77 -6.39 8.99
C THR A 63 -4.66 -5.56 9.93
N GLU A 64 -4.28 -4.32 10.24
CA GLU A 64 -5.00 -3.49 11.24
C GLU A 64 -6.24 -2.76 10.67
N ALA A 65 -6.62 -2.94 9.39
CA ALA A 65 -7.77 -2.24 8.80
C ALA A 65 -9.03 -3.11 8.70
N ALA A 66 -9.57 -3.48 9.86
CA ALA A 66 -10.95 -3.94 9.97
C ALA A 66 -11.67 -3.09 11.04
N LEU A 67 -12.21 -1.95 10.61
CA LEU A 67 -13.30 -1.22 11.28
C LEU A 67 -14.39 -0.94 10.25
#